data_AF-A0AAI9ZE65-F1
#
_entry.id   AF-A0AAI9ZE65-F1
#
_cell.length_a   1.000
_cell.length_b   1.000
_cell.length_c   1.000
_cell.angle_alpha   90.00
_cell.angle_beta   90.00
_cell.angle_gamma   90.00
#
_symmetry.space_group_name_H-M   'P 1'
#
loop_
_entity.id
_entity.type
_entity.pdbx_description
1 polymer ?
#
loop_
_entity_poly.entity_id
_entity_poly.type
_entity_poly.pdbx_seq_one_letter_code
_entity_poly.pdbx_strand_id
1 'polypeptide(L)'
;MSMNITSPFSPLPSYVVGTGLTFIGLLGFVRPLAIYDLFGIARPLSAEAEAFSYAKSARDLATGLLFIGLETYQEGSGNEDAVTALLAITSLVGVMDWWIPS
;
A
#
# COMPACT_ATOMS: atom_id res chain seq x y z
N MET A 1 29.03 3.71 -20.43
CA MET A 1 27.95 3.45 -19.46
C MET A 1 26.71 3.10 -20.26
N SER A 2 26.31 1.83 -20.23
CA SER A 2 25.03 1.40 -20.81
C SER A 2 23.91 1.94 -19.93
N MET A 3 23.02 2.76 -20.48
CA MET A 3 21.76 3.08 -19.82
C MET A 3 20.92 1.81 -19.82
N ASN A 4 20.84 1.16 -18.65
CA ASN A 4 20.06 -0.04 -18.42
C ASN A 4 18.56 0.35 -18.39
N ILE A 5 17.99 0.60 -19.57
CA ILE A 5 16.56 0.81 -19.76
C ILE A 5 15.96 -0.58 -19.91
N THR A 6 15.54 -1.21 -18.80
CA THR A 6 14.42 -2.17 -18.69
C THR A 6 14.53 -3.00 -17.40
N SER A 7 14.39 -2.37 -16.24
CA SER A 7 13.51 -2.97 -15.23
C SER A 7 12.17 -2.27 -15.41
N PRO A 8 11.07 -2.97 -15.74
CA PRO A 8 9.75 -2.35 -15.88
C PRO A 8 9.25 -1.70 -14.57
N PHE A 9 9.95 -1.90 -13.46
CA PHE A 9 9.69 -1.29 -12.17
C PHE A 9 10.87 -0.40 -11.79
N SER A 10 10.84 0.83 -12.31
CA SER A 10 11.65 1.93 -11.78
C SER A 10 11.36 2.10 -10.27
N PRO A 11 12.34 2.58 -9.47
CA PRO A 11 12.12 2.91 -8.05
C PRO A 11 10.97 3.91 -7.82
N LEU A 12 10.65 4.72 -8.83
CA LEU A 12 9.60 5.74 -8.76
C LEU A 12 8.19 5.16 -8.50
N PRO A 13 7.68 4.18 -9.27
CA PRO A 13 6.42 3.51 -8.99
C PRO A 13 6.27 2.96 -7.56
N SER A 14 7.26 2.20 -7.07
CA SER A 14 7.21 1.59 -5.74
C SER A 14 7.24 2.63 -4.63
N TYR A 15 8.04 3.68 -4.79
CA TYR A 15 8.13 4.77 -3.82
C TYR A 15 6.81 5.56 -3.72
N VAL A 16 6.16 5.84 -4.86
CA VAL A 16 4.85 6.50 -4.89
C VAL A 16 3.78 5.65 -4.22
N VAL A 17 3.76 4.34 -4.52
CA VAL A 17 2.83 3.39 -3.88
C VAL A 17 3.11 3.29 -2.38
N GLY A 18 4.38 3.17 -1.98
CA GLY A 18 4.79 3.10 -0.58
C GLY A 18 4.38 4.34 0.21
N THR A 19 4.62 5.52 -0.36
CA THR A 19 4.23 6.81 0.23
C THR A 19 2.70 6.94 0.32
N GLY A 20 1.98 6.56 -0.73
CA GLY A 20 0.51 6.59 -0.76
C GLY A 20 -0.11 5.68 0.30
N LEU A 21 0.36 4.43 0.41
CA LEU A 21 -0.11 3.48 1.42
C LEU A 21 0.21 3.92 2.84
N THR A 22 1.40 4.50 3.06
CA THR A 22 1.78 5.10 4.35
C THR A 22 0.81 6.22 4.74
N PHE A 23 0.49 7.11 3.81
CA PHE A 23 -0.44 8.20 4.04
C PHE A 23 -1.86 7.70 4.33
N ILE A 24 -2.37 6.75 3.52
CA ILE A 24 -3.70 6.15 3.72
C ILE A 24 -3.78 5.46 5.09
N GLY A 25 -2.76 4.69 5.46
CA GLY A 25 -2.71 4.02 6.75
C GLY A 25 -2.73 5.00 7.92
N LEU A 26 -1.94 6.08 7.87
CA LEU A 26 -1.96 7.13 8.89
C LEU A 26 -3.32 7.85 8.95
N LEU A 27 -3.90 8.18 7.80
CA LEU A 27 -5.21 8.81 7.71
C LEU A 27 -6.28 7.92 8.35
N GLY A 28 -6.19 6.61 8.19
CA GLY A 28 -7.14 5.66 8.77
C GLY A 28 -7.11 5.58 10.29
N PHE A 29 -6.00 5.90 10.96
CA PHE A 29 -5.97 6.05 12.41
C PHE A 29 -6.64 7.35 12.88
N VAL A 30 -6.51 8.44 12.12
CA VAL A 30 -7.07 9.76 12.45
C VAL A 30 -8.56 9.85 12.07
N ARG A 31 -8.94 9.23 10.96
CA ARG A 31 -10.29 9.22 10.38
C ARG A 31 -10.69 7.81 9.94
N PRO A 32 -10.90 6.89 10.89
CA PRO A 32 -11.18 5.49 10.59
C PRO A 32 -12.47 5.27 9.80
N LEU A 33 -13.47 6.15 9.96
CA LEU A 33 -14.71 6.08 9.17
C LEU A 33 -14.48 6.41 7.68
N ALA A 34 -13.46 7.20 7.34
CA ALA A 34 -13.16 7.54 5.95
C ALA A 34 -12.58 6.34 5.17
N ILE A 35 -12.06 5.33 5.87
CA ILE A 35 -11.57 4.08 5.25
C ILE A 35 -12.73 3.31 4.61
N TYR A 36 -13.91 3.36 5.19
CA TYR A 36 -15.08 2.71 4.58
C TYR A 36 -15.43 3.35 3.24
N ASP A 37 -15.48 4.69 3.17
CA ASP A 37 -15.78 5.40 1.92
C ASP A 37 -14.70 5.22 0.86
N LEU A 38 -13.43 5.30 1.27
CA LEU A 38 -12.28 5.22 0.37
C LEU A 38 -12.22 3.88 -0.36
N PHE A 39 -12.70 2.82 0.29
CA PHE A 39 -12.66 1.46 -0.21
C PHE A 39 -14.05 0.90 -0.57
N GLY A 40 -15.09 1.73 -0.60
CA GLY A 40 -16.43 1.32 -0.99
C GLY A 40 -17.08 0.29 -0.05
N ILE A 41 -16.64 0.23 1.21
CA ILE A 41 -17.16 -0.68 2.24
C ILE A 41 -18.33 -0.01 2.94
N ALA A 42 -19.40 -0.75 3.23
CA ALA A 42 -20.52 -0.24 4.02
C ALA A 42 -20.04 0.25 5.39
N ARG A 43 -20.40 1.49 5.75
CA ARG A 43 -20.09 2.03 7.07
C ARG A 43 -20.83 1.24 8.16
N PRO A 44 -20.24 1.11 9.36
CA PRO A 44 -20.95 0.57 10.50
C PRO A 44 -22.16 1.44 10.83
N LEU A 45 -23.21 0.82 11.36
CA LEU A 45 -24.41 1.52 11.83
C LEU A 45 -24.12 2.38 13.08
N SER A 46 -23.04 2.08 13.80
CA SER A 46 -22.53 2.87 14.91
C SER A 46 -21.68 4.04 14.42
N ALA A 47 -21.66 5.13 15.19
CA ALA A 47 -20.72 6.24 14.98
C ALA A 47 -19.26 5.85 15.32
N GLU A 48 -19.07 4.67 15.91
CA GLU A 48 -17.76 4.11 16.24
C GLU A 48 -17.25 3.25 15.10
N ALA A 49 -15.96 3.39 14.79
CA ALA A 49 -15.30 2.57 13.80
C ALA A 49 -14.93 1.20 14.36
N GLU A 50 -15.07 0.16 13.56
CA GLU A 50 -14.81 -1.20 14.00
C GLU A 50 -13.30 -1.52 13.97
N ALA A 51 -12.89 -2.53 14.74
CA ALA A 51 -11.49 -2.99 14.77
C ALA A 51 -10.93 -3.29 13.35
N PHE A 52 -11.80 -3.68 12.42
CA PHE A 52 -11.46 -3.91 11.03
C PHE A 52 -10.84 -2.67 10.35
N SER A 53 -11.38 -1.45 10.56
CA SER A 53 -10.85 -0.25 9.91
C SER A 53 -9.43 0.07 10.38
N TYR A 54 -9.15 -0.13 11.67
CA TYR A 54 -7.81 0.05 12.24
C TYR A 54 -6.84 -1.03 11.79
N ALA A 55 -7.27 -2.29 11.69
CA ALA A 55 -6.45 -3.38 11.18
C ALA A 55 -6.05 -3.14 9.72
N LYS A 56 -6.98 -2.66 8.89
CA LYS A 56 -6.70 -2.26 7.51
C LYS A 56 -5.71 -1.08 7.45
N SER A 57 -5.93 -0.05 8.28
CA SER A 57 -5.02 1.10 8.38
C SER A 57 -3.59 0.69 8.78
N ALA A 58 -3.46 -0.25 9.72
CA ALA A 58 -2.17 -0.81 10.13
C ALA A 58 -1.49 -1.58 8.99
N ARG A 59 -2.27 -2.36 8.24
CA ARG A 59 -1.78 -3.10 7.07
C ARG A 59 -1.27 -2.17 5.98
N ASP A 60 -2.03 -1.12 5.62
CA ASP A 60 -1.64 -0.16 4.59
C ASP A 60 -0.38 0.59 5.01
N LEU A 61 -0.31 1.03 6.27
CA LEU A 61 0.88 1.67 6.83
C LEU A 61 2.12 0.75 6.79
N ALA A 62 1.99 -0.48 7.28
CA ALA A 62 3.09 -1.44 7.30
C ALA A 62 3.58 -1.77 5.87
N THR A 63 2.65 -1.91 4.93
CA THR A 63 2.95 -2.17 3.52
C THR A 63 3.65 -0.97 2.88
N GLY A 64 3.18 0.24 3.17
CA GLY A 64 3.80 1.47 2.69
C GLY A 64 5.23 1.65 3.18
N LEU A 65 5.45 1.45 4.48
CA LEU A 65 6.77 1.49 5.11
C LEU A 65 7.69 0.39 4.57
N LEU A 66 7.16 -0.79 4.25
CA LEU A 66 7.93 -1.86 3.64
C LEU A 66 8.43 -1.48 2.24
N PHE A 67 7.61 -0.84 1.40
CA PHE A 67 8.07 -0.34 0.10
C PHE A 67 9.13 0.75 0.23
N ILE A 68 8.92 1.72 1.13
CA ILE A 68 9.92 2.77 1.38
C ILE A 68 11.23 2.16 1.90
N GLY A 69 11.13 1.20 2.82
CA GLY A 69 12.29 0.47 3.34
C GLY A 69 13.02 -0.31 2.25
N LEU A 70 12.31 -1.05 1.41
CA LEU A 70 12.93 -1.81 0.33
C LEU A 70 13.60 -0.88 -0.69
N GLU A 71 12.96 0.21 -1.10
CA GLU A 71 13.57 1.22 -1.97
C GLU A 71 14.84 1.83 -1.34
N THR A 72 14.77 2.23 -0.07
CA THR A 72 15.91 2.88 0.62
C THR A 72 17.07 1.93 0.93
N TYR A 73 16.80 0.64 1.17
CA TYR A 73 17.83 -0.35 1.52
C TYR A 73 18.31 -1.21 0.35
N GLN A 74 17.55 -1.31 -0.75
CA GLN A 74 17.88 -2.18 -1.87
C GLN A 74 18.46 -1.48 -3.09
N GLU A 75 18.55 -0.14 -3.12
CA GLU A 75 19.37 0.59 -4.09
C GLU A 75 20.82 0.05 -4.08
N GLY A 76 21.16 -0.78 -5.07
CA GLY A 76 22.48 -1.42 -5.22
C GLY A 76 22.63 -2.83 -4.65
N SER A 77 21.57 -3.44 -4.09
CA SER A 77 21.62 -4.81 -3.52
C SER A 77 21.39 -5.93 -4.54
N GLY A 78 20.90 -5.61 -5.74
CA GLY A 78 20.60 -6.58 -6.79
C GLY A 78 19.34 -7.44 -6.56
N ASN A 79 18.50 -7.11 -5.58
CA ASN A 79 17.28 -7.85 -5.24
C ASN A 79 15.98 -7.21 -5.80
N GLU A 80 16.10 -6.57 -6.95
CA GLU A 80 15.03 -5.80 -7.61
C GLU A 80 13.80 -6.66 -7.96
N ASP A 81 14.01 -7.95 -8.20
CA ASP A 81 12.94 -8.93 -8.49
C ASP A 81 12.03 -9.18 -7.28
N ALA A 82 12.56 -9.16 -6.05
CA ALA A 82 11.76 -9.38 -4.85
C ALA A 82 10.83 -8.19 -4.55
N VAL A 83 11.29 -6.96 -4.77
CA VAL A 83 10.45 -5.75 -4.65
C VAL A 83 9.34 -5.78 -5.70
N THR A 84 9.68 -6.19 -6.91
CA THR A 84 8.73 -6.32 -8.01
C THR A 84 7.63 -7.34 -7.68
N ALA A 85 7.99 -8.51 -7.16
CA ALA A 85 7.03 -9.52 -6.75
C ALA A 85 6.14 -9.02 -5.60
N LEU A 86 6.71 -8.31 -4.62
CA LEU A 86 5.96 -7.71 -3.53
C LEU A 86 4.98 -6.62 -4.02
N LEU A 87 5.40 -5.79 -4.98
CA LEU A 87 4.55 -4.78 -5.61
C LEU A 87 3.39 -5.43 -6.38
N ALA A 88 3.67 -6.48 -7.15
CA ALA A 88 2.65 -7.24 -7.87
C ALA A 88 1.63 -7.88 -6.90
N ILE A 89 2.10 -8.50 -5.82
CA ILE A 89 1.20 -9.07 -4.79
C ILE A 89 0.39 -7.96 -4.12
N THR A 90 1.03 -6.86 -3.72
CA THR A 90 0.33 -5.76 -3.03
C THR A 90 -0.73 -5.13 -3.91
N SER A 91 -0.43 -4.88 -5.18
CA SER A 91 -1.38 -4.33 -6.15
C SER A 91 -2.54 -5.30 -6.39
N LEU A 92 -2.29 -6.61 -6.49
CA LEU A 92 -3.35 -7.62 -6.57
C LEU A 92 -4.26 -7.59 -5.35
N VAL A 93 -3.71 -7.50 -4.14
CA VAL A 93 -4.57 -7.41 -2.95
C VAL A 93 -5.31 -6.07 -2.90
N GLY A 94 -4.69 -4.96 -3.32
CA GLY A 94 -5.38 -3.68 -3.46
C GLY A 94 -6.58 -3.74 -4.42
N VAL A 95 -6.45 -4.45 -5.53
CA VAL A 95 -7.56 -4.69 -6.48
C VAL A 95 -8.64 -5.56 -5.84
N MET A 96 -8.27 -6.61 -5.09
CA MET A 96 -9.25 -7.45 -4.38
C MET A 96 -9.99 -6.68 -3.29
N ASP A 97 -9.29 -5.81 -2.56
CA ASP A 97 -9.85 -4.92 -1.55
C ASP A 97 -10.87 -3.94 -2.14
N TRP A 98 -10.71 -3.54 -3.41
CA TRP A 98 -11.66 -2.69 -4.16
C TRP A 98 -12.82 -3.50 -4.77
N TRP A 99 -12.60 -4.78 -5.10
CA TRP A 99 -13.58 -5.63 -5.78
C TRP A 99 -14.61 -6.26 -4.82
N ILE A 100 -14.38 -6.25 -3.51
CA ILE A 100 -15.42 -6.68 -2.55
C ILE A 100 -16.63 -5.75 -2.73
N PRO A 101 -17.78 -6.25 -3.21
CA PRO A 101 -18.91 -5.41 -3.54
C PRO A 101 -19.47 -4.74 -2.29
N SER A 102 -19.70 -3.44 -2.39
CA SER A 102 -20.63 -2.68 -1.54
C SER A 102 -22.02 -3.30 -1.54
#